data_AF-A0A2J8R0J6-F1
#
_entry.id   AF-A0A2J8R0J6-F1
#
_cell.length_a   1.000
_cell.length_b   1.000
_cell.length_c   1.000
_cell.angle_alpha   90.00
_cell.angle_beta   90.00
_cell.angle_gamma   90.00
#
_symmetry.space_group_name_H-M   'P 1'
#
loop_
_entity.id
_entity.type
_entity.pdbx_description
1 polymer ?
#
loop_
_entity_poly.entity_id
_entity_poly.type
_entity_poly.pdbx_seq_one_letter_code
_entity_poly.pdbx_strand_id
1 'polypeptide(L)'
;MFCVTPPELETKMNITKGGLVLFSANSNSSCMELSKKIAERLGVEMGKVQVYQEPNRETRVQIQESVRGKDVFIIQTVSKDVNTTIMELLIMV
;
A
#
# COMPACT_ATOMS: atom_id res chain seq x y z
N MET A 1 -7.49 -26.98 21.17
CA MET A 1 -6.75 -25.72 20.90
C MET A 1 -7.54 -24.98 19.83
N PHE A 2 -8.57 -24.24 20.25
CA PHE A 2 -9.49 -23.58 19.33
C PHE A 2 -8.91 -22.21 18.98
N CYS A 3 -8.44 -22.04 17.74
CA CYS A 3 -8.29 -20.71 17.16
C CYS A 3 -9.71 -20.16 16.96
N VAL A 4 -10.18 -19.39 17.93
CA VAL A 4 -11.36 -18.54 17.77
C VAL A 4 -11.04 -17.55 16.65
N THR A 5 -11.78 -17.65 15.54
CA THR A 5 -11.86 -16.60 14.53
C THR A 5 -12.33 -15.33 15.23
N PRO A 6 -11.58 -14.21 15.13
CA PRO A 6 -11.99 -12.97 15.75
C PRO A 6 -13.33 -12.51 15.13
N PRO A 7 -14.21 -11.89 15.93
CA PRO A 7 -15.53 -11.45 15.47
C PRO A 7 -15.40 -10.47 14.30
N GLU A 8 -16.31 -10.60 13.33
CA GLU A 8 -16.46 -9.68 12.20
C GLU A 8 -16.60 -8.26 12.74
N LEU A 9 -15.51 -7.49 12.62
CA LEU A 9 -15.49 -6.09 12.94
C LEU A 9 -16.33 -5.40 11.88
N GLU A 10 -17.60 -5.10 12.19
CA GLU A 10 -18.45 -4.21 11.38
C GLU A 10 -17.75 -2.86 11.28
N THR A 11 -16.92 -2.72 10.25
CA THR A 11 -16.09 -1.55 10.05
C THR A 11 -16.97 -0.52 9.37
N LYS A 12 -17.71 0.26 10.17
CA LYS A 12 -18.38 1.49 9.72
C LYS A 12 -17.30 2.46 9.24
N MET A 13 -16.89 2.33 7.99
CA MET A 13 -15.97 3.27 7.36
C MET A 13 -16.73 4.50 6.89
N ASN A 14 -16.25 5.67 7.32
CA ASN A 14 -16.57 6.93 6.66
C ASN A 14 -15.96 6.88 5.26
N ILE A 15 -16.72 6.40 4.28
CA ILE A 15 -16.37 6.52 2.86
C ILE A 15 -16.32 8.02 2.57
N THR A 16 -15.12 8.55 2.37
CA THR A 16 -14.92 9.92 1.93
C THR A 16 -15.60 10.09 0.56
N LYS A 17 -16.27 11.23 0.37
CA LYS A 17 -17.03 11.53 -0.87
C LYS A 17 -16.19 11.43 -2.16
N GLY A 18 -14.86 11.40 -2.06
CA GLY A 18 -13.91 11.33 -3.18
C GLY A 18 -13.44 9.92 -3.57
N GLY A 19 -13.77 8.88 -2.80
CA GLY A 19 -13.26 7.52 -3.01
C GLY A 19 -11.85 7.32 -2.43
N LEU A 20 -11.53 6.08 -2.03
CA LEU A 20 -10.30 5.70 -1.33
C LEU A 20 -9.40 4.84 -2.23
N VAL A 21 -8.10 5.09 -2.22
CA VAL A 21 -7.09 4.26 -2.89
C VAL A 21 -5.97 3.91 -1.94
N LEU A 22 -5.60 2.63 -1.89
CA LEU A 22 -4.45 2.14 -1.14
C LEU A 22 -3.30 1.80 -2.09
N PHE A 23 -2.12 2.37 -1.87
CA PHE A 23 -0.90 1.97 -2.57
C PHE A 23 0.08 1.30 -1.62
N SER A 24 0.91 0.40 -2.16
CA SER A 24 2.06 -0.15 -1.46
C SER A 24 3.32 0.43 -2.09
N ALA A 25 4.15 1.11 -1.28
CA ALA A 25 5.39 1.70 -1.75
C ALA A 25 6.57 0.72 -1.79
N ASN A 26 6.41 -0.51 -1.29
CA ASN A 26 7.50 -1.47 -1.27
C ASN A 26 7.75 -2.11 -2.64
N SER A 27 9.02 -2.16 -3.06
CA SER A 27 9.47 -2.93 -4.23
C SER A 27 9.59 -4.44 -4.00
N ASN A 28 9.59 -4.90 -2.74
CA ASN A 28 9.74 -6.31 -2.39
C ASN A 28 8.41 -6.99 -2.03
N SER A 29 8.16 -8.17 -2.62
CA SER A 29 6.92 -8.93 -2.43
C SER A 29 6.62 -9.30 -0.96
N SER A 30 7.66 -9.62 -0.16
CA SER A 30 7.48 -9.99 1.25
C SER A 30 6.96 -8.83 2.12
N CYS A 31 7.23 -7.60 1.70
CA CYS A 31 6.85 -6.38 2.40
C CYS A 31 5.42 -5.94 2.05
N MET A 32 4.86 -6.45 0.95
CA MET A 32 3.48 -6.18 0.50
C MET A 32 2.41 -7.00 1.23
N GLU A 33 2.79 -8.02 2.02
CA GLU A 33 1.81 -8.87 2.71
C GLU A 33 0.97 -8.09 3.73
N LEU A 34 1.55 -7.09 4.38
CA LEU A 34 0.80 -6.23 5.29
C LEU A 34 -0.22 -5.37 4.55
N SER A 35 0.15 -4.76 3.43
CA SER A 35 -0.77 -3.91 2.65
C SER A 35 -1.93 -4.73 2.10
N LYS A 36 -1.69 -5.96 1.63
CA LYS A 36 -2.74 -6.89 1.20
C LYS A 36 -3.72 -7.21 2.32
N LYS A 37 -3.23 -7.53 3.53
CA LYS A 37 -4.08 -7.81 4.70
C LYS A 37 -4.90 -6.60 5.13
N ILE A 38 -4.35 -5.40 5.01
CA ILE A 38 -5.08 -4.15 5.28
C ILE A 38 -6.18 -3.97 4.22
N ALA A 39 -5.87 -4.12 2.95
CA ALA A 39 -6.84 -4.03 1.85
C ALA A 39 -7.98 -5.06 1.99
N GLU A 40 -7.66 -6.30 2.32
CA GLU A 40 -8.62 -7.38 2.58
C GLU A 40 -9.56 -7.05 3.76
N ARG A 41 -9.00 -6.54 4.87
CA ARG A 41 -9.81 -6.13 6.04
C ARG A 41 -10.69 -4.92 5.76
N LEU A 42 -10.26 -4.04 4.85
CA LEU A 42 -11.02 -2.87 4.42
C LEU A 42 -12.01 -3.21 3.29
N GLY A 43 -11.92 -4.40 2.68
CA GLY A 43 -12.76 -4.78 1.54
C GLY A 43 -12.53 -3.92 0.29
N VAL A 44 -11.31 -3.41 0.10
CA VAL A 44 -10.94 -2.59 -1.07
C VAL A 44 -9.79 -3.24 -1.84
N GLU A 45 -9.71 -2.96 -3.14
CA GLU A 45 -8.58 -3.41 -3.95
C GLU A 45 -7.37 -2.48 -3.77
N MET A 46 -6.17 -3.06 -3.86
CA MET A 46 -4.93 -2.28 -3.93
C MET A 46 -4.85 -1.55 -5.27
N GLY A 47 -4.46 -0.29 -5.22
CA GLY A 47 -4.21 0.52 -6.41
C GLY A 47 -3.03 0.00 -7.22
N LYS A 48 -3.10 0.21 -8.54
CA LYS A 48 -2.09 -0.25 -9.49
C LYS A 48 -0.88 0.68 -9.46
N VAL A 49 0.22 0.19 -8.91
CA VAL A 49 1.49 0.90 -8.85
C VAL A 49 2.65 -0.06 -9.12
N GLN A 50 3.64 0.41 -9.85
CA GLN A 50 4.92 -0.29 -10.01
C GLN A 50 6.00 0.50 -9.29
N VAL A 51 6.68 -0.15 -8.35
CA VAL A 51 7.85 0.38 -7.65
C VAL A 51 9.00 -0.57 -7.91
N TYR A 52 10.07 -0.05 -8.50
CA TYR A 52 11.21 -0.86 -8.87
C TYR A 52 12.48 -0.02 -8.89
N GLN A 53 13.61 -0.71 -8.82
CA GLN A 53 14.94 -0.09 -8.84
C GLN A 53 15.61 -0.39 -10.17
N GLU A 54 16.12 0.66 -10.81
CA GLU A 54 16.88 0.57 -12.05
C GLU A 54 18.28 -0.01 -11.77
N PRO A 55 19.00 -0.55 -12.77
CA PRO A 55 20.36 -1.08 -12.61
C PRO A 55 21.36 -0.07 -12.05
N ASN A 56 21.11 1.23 -12.21
CA ASN A 56 21.90 2.33 -11.67
C ASN A 56 21.57 2.67 -10.21
N ARG A 57 20.70 1.89 -9.55
CA ARG A 57 20.18 2.06 -8.18
C ARG A 57 19.20 3.21 -7.98
N GLU A 58 18.74 3.87 -9.05
CA GLU A 58 17.66 4.84 -8.95
C GLU A 58 16.32 4.14 -8.70
N THR A 59 15.56 4.64 -7.74
CA THR A 59 14.19 4.18 -7.48
C THR A 59 13.23 4.85 -8.45
N ARG A 60 12.35 4.07 -9.08
CA ARG A 60 11.25 4.57 -9.92
C ARG A 60 9.92 4.09 -9.41
N VAL A 61 8.94 4.99 -9.46
CA VAL A 61 7.55 4.75 -9.10
C VAL A 61 6.67 5.14 -10.28
N GLN A 62 5.76 4.24 -10.66
CA GLN A 62 4.78 4.49 -11.72
C GLN A 62 3.38 4.13 -11.21
N ILE A 63 2.54 5.15 -11.04
CA ILE A 63 1.12 4.99 -10.73
C ILE A 63 0.36 4.70 -12.04
N GLN A 64 -0.37 3.59 -12.10
CA GLN A 64 -1.01 3.08 -13.32
C GLN A 64 -2.53 3.30 -13.34
N GLU A 65 -3.03 4.19 -12.48
CA GLU A 65 -4.42 4.56 -12.40
C GLU A 65 -4.61 6.04 -12.02
N SER A 66 -5.80 6.58 -12.29
CA SER A 66 -6.12 7.96 -11.89
C SER A 66 -6.42 8.05 -10.39
N VAL A 67 -5.72 8.96 -9.72
CA VAL A 67 -5.85 9.26 -8.29
C VAL A 67 -6.52 10.61 -8.00
N ARG A 68 -6.92 11.35 -9.05
CA ARG A 68 -7.46 12.71 -8.91
C ARG A 68 -8.75 12.72 -8.10
N GLY A 69 -8.79 13.54 -7.05
CA GLY A 69 -9.98 13.73 -6.21
C GLY A 69 -10.27 12.57 -5.26
N LYS A 70 -9.37 11.59 -5.18
CA LYS A 70 -9.44 10.47 -4.25
C LYS A 70 -8.55 10.71 -3.05
N ASP A 71 -8.89 10.09 -1.93
CA ASP A 71 -8.02 10.02 -0.75
C ASP A 71 -7.03 8.87 -0.92
N VAL A 72 -5.75 9.20 -0.99
CA VAL A 72 -4.67 8.26 -1.26
C VAL A 72 -3.95 7.91 0.02
N PHE A 73 -3.88 6.62 0.32
CA PHE A 73 -3.16 6.07 1.47
C PHE A 73 -1.99 5.22 0.98
N ILE A 74 -0.78 5.61 1.36
CA ILE A 74 0.44 4.89 1.02
C ILE A 74 0.84 4.04 2.22
N ILE A 75 0.92 2.73 2.02
CA ILE A 75 1.38 1.77 3.02
C ILE A 75 2.85 1.45 2.69
N GLN A 76 3.74 1.75 3.64
CA GLN A 76 5.16 1.47 3.51
C GLN A 76 5.65 0.69 4.73
N THR A 77 6.33 -0.43 4.48
CA THR A 77 7.05 -1.17 5.51
C THR A 77 8.55 -0.96 5.35
N VAL A 78 9.30 -1.05 6.46
CA VAL A 78 10.75 -0.85 6.45
C VAL A 78 11.45 -2.15 6.13
N SER A 79 12.17 -2.16 5.00
CA SER A 79 13.00 -3.28 4.57
C SER A 79 14.41 -3.21 5.17
N LYS A 80 15.28 -4.17 4.81
CA LYS A 80 16.70 -4.15 5.20
C LYS A 80 17.45 -2.91 4.69
N ASP A 81 17.04 -2.37 3.54
CA ASP A 81 17.60 -1.15 2.98
C ASP A 81 16.67 0.03 3.27
N VAL A 82 16.87 0.62 4.45
CA VAL A 82 16.04 1.71 4.97
C VAL A 82 16.09 2.94 4.05
N ASN A 83 17.24 3.24 3.46
CA ASN A 83 17.40 4.40 2.58
C ASN A 83 16.57 4.23 1.31
N THR A 84 16.63 3.06 0.69
CA THR A 84 15.81 2.74 -0.48
C THR A 84 14.32 2.82 -0.13
N THR A 85 13.90 2.27 1.02
CA THR A 85 12.50 2.37 1.48
C THR A 85 12.04 3.82 1.67
N ILE A 86 12.89 4.68 2.25
CA ILE A 86 12.58 6.11 2.40
C ILE A 86 12.44 6.76 1.03
N MET A 87 13.35 6.47 0.09
CA MET A 87 13.29 7.03 -1.26
C MET A 87 12.04 6.57 -2.03
N GLU A 88 11.66 5.29 -1.95
CA GLU A 88 10.41 4.77 -2.51
C GLU A 88 9.19 5.53 -2.00
N LEU A 89 9.13 5.80 -0.69
CA LEU A 89 8.05 6.54 -0.07
C LEU A 89 8.02 8.00 -0.53
N LEU A 90 9.18 8.68 -0.50
CA LEU A 90 9.29 10.10 -0.87
C LEU A 90 8.96 10.35 -2.34
N ILE A 91 9.23 9.41 -3.24
CA ILE A 91 8.90 9.52 -4.66
C ILE A 91 7.39 9.28 -4.91
N MET A 92 6.73 8.51 -4.04
CA MET A 92 5.30 8.19 -4.20
C MET A 92 4.36 9.29 -3.68
N VAL A 93 4.83 10.16 -2.78
CA VAL A 93 4.10 11.33 -2.25
C VAL A 93 4.11 12.48 -3.26
#